data_AF-A0A6I1E2A8-F1
#
_entry.id   AF-A0A6I1E2A8-F1
#
_cell.length_a   1.000
_cell.length_b   1.000
_cell.length_c   1.000
_cell.angle_alpha   90.00
_cell.angle_beta   90.00
_cell.angle_gamma   90.00
#
_symmetry.space_group_name_H-M   'P 1'
#
loop_
_entity.id
_entity.type
_entity.pdbx_description
1 polymer ?
#
loop_
_entity_poly.entity_id
_entity_poly.type
_entity_poly.pdbx_seq_one_letter_code
_entity_poly.pdbx_strand_id
1 'polypeptide(L)'
;MDTSSLKYPVSIKAFISALVIAPALFTFLMLWSPMVAGEMMIAGWPPYFILGGPAFWYTLRRFGPSYRYIALASLFAVGIIPVIACAAYFLSLIDSNAFELILAGVTFGGVVALIWGCFFLFLYKRFRRMTIVPKSEV
;
A
#
# COMPACT_ATOMS: atom_id res chain seq x y z
N MET A 1 9.46 -13.60 20.31
CA MET A 1 8.48 -12.54 19.95
C MET A 1 7.19 -12.87 20.66
N ASP A 2 6.86 -12.10 21.69
CA ASP A 2 5.66 -12.30 22.52
C ASP A 2 4.40 -11.94 21.70
N THR A 3 3.55 -12.92 21.43
CA THR A 3 2.35 -12.77 20.58
C THR A 3 1.15 -12.16 21.33
N SER A 4 1.31 -11.85 22.62
CA SER A 4 0.27 -11.29 23.49
C SER A 4 -0.18 -9.86 23.12
N SER A 5 0.50 -9.19 22.18
CA SER A 5 0.25 -7.78 21.83
C SER A 5 -0.67 -7.55 20.62
N LEU A 6 -1.22 -8.61 20.03
CA LEU A 6 -1.99 -8.56 18.78
C LEU A 6 -3.49 -8.46 19.07
N LYS A 7 -4.00 -7.22 19.02
CA LYS A 7 -5.36 -6.88 19.44
C LYS A 7 -6.44 -7.26 18.43
N TYR A 8 -6.08 -7.42 17.14
CA TYR A 8 -7.04 -7.68 16.07
C TYR A 8 -6.61 -8.84 15.17
N PRO A 9 -7.41 -9.92 15.05
CA PRO A 9 -7.13 -11.00 14.13
C PRO A 9 -7.31 -10.53 12.67
N VAL A 10 -6.33 -10.85 11.83
CA VAL A 10 -6.32 -10.52 10.39
C VAL A 10 -6.51 -11.79 9.57
N SER A 11 -7.52 -11.79 8.70
CA SER A 11 -7.71 -12.88 7.74
C SER A 11 -6.67 -12.76 6.63
N ILE A 12 -5.76 -13.74 6.54
CA ILE A 12 -4.69 -13.77 5.53
C ILE A 12 -5.28 -13.73 4.12
N LYS A 13 -6.35 -14.49 3.86
CA LYS A 13 -7.03 -14.51 2.56
C LYS A 13 -7.58 -13.13 2.20
N ALA A 14 -8.32 -12.50 3.11
CA ALA A 14 -8.88 -11.17 2.88
C ALA A 14 -7.77 -10.11 2.69
N PHE A 15 -6.66 -10.25 3.42
CA PHE A 15 -5.51 -9.37 3.32
C PHE A 15 -4.84 -9.47 1.95
N ILE A 16 -4.42 -10.67 1.54
CA ILE A 16 -3.73 -10.89 0.26
C ILE A 16 -4.64 -10.48 -0.91
N SER A 17 -5.92 -10.86 -0.88
CA SER A 17 -6.87 -10.47 -1.92
C SER A 17 -7.02 -8.95 -2.00
N ALA A 18 -7.14 -8.25 -0.87
CA ALA A 18 -7.21 -6.78 -0.87
C ALA A 18 -5.91 -6.13 -1.37
N LEU A 19 -4.76 -6.69 -0.99
CA LEU A 19 -3.44 -6.18 -1.37
C LEU A 19 -3.22 -6.31 -2.88
N VAL A 20 -3.67 -7.40 -3.52
CA VAL A 20 -3.51 -7.56 -4.97
C VAL A 20 -4.59 -6.81 -5.76
N ILE A 21 -5.85 -6.88 -5.30
CA ILE A 21 -6.97 -6.32 -6.07
C ILE A 21 -7.00 -4.79 -6.01
N ALA A 22 -6.53 -4.16 -4.93
CA ALA A 22 -6.49 -2.70 -4.82
C ALA A 22 -5.71 -2.00 -5.96
N PRO A 23 -4.42 -2.32 -6.18
CA PRO A 23 -3.66 -1.74 -7.29
C PRO A 23 -4.17 -2.23 -8.65
N ALA A 24 -4.67 -3.47 -8.77
CA ALA A 24 -5.24 -3.98 -10.02
C ALA A 24 -6.51 -3.22 -10.44
N LEU A 25 -7.43 -2.96 -9.51
CA LEU A 25 -8.65 -2.20 -9.77
C LEU A 25 -8.31 -0.76 -10.16
N PHE A 26 -7.36 -0.13 -9.46
CA PHE A 26 -6.93 1.22 -9.82
C PHE A 26 -6.25 1.26 -11.19
N THR A 27 -5.38 0.31 -11.51
CA THR A 27 -4.73 0.20 -12.82
C THR A 27 -5.76 0.01 -13.92
N PHE A 28 -6.76 -0.85 -13.71
CA PHE A 28 -7.88 -1.04 -14.63
C PHE A 28 -8.66 0.25 -14.87
N LEU A 29 -8.94 1.02 -13.80
CA LEU A 29 -9.60 2.32 -13.91
C LEU A 29 -8.74 3.37 -14.64
N MET A 30 -7.43 3.17 -14.73
CA MET A 30 -6.49 4.05 -15.43
C MET A 30 -6.15 3.59 -16.85
N LEU A 31 -6.77 2.51 -17.36
CA LEU A 31 -6.52 2.02 -18.72
C LEU A 31 -6.86 3.03 -19.84
N TRP A 32 -7.64 4.08 -19.53
CA TRP A 32 -7.85 5.19 -20.46
C TRP A 32 -6.57 6.02 -20.71
N SER A 33 -5.57 5.90 -19.84
CA SER A 33 -4.23 6.47 -20.00
C SER A 33 -3.17 5.36 -19.90
N PRO A 34 -2.77 4.76 -21.04
CA PRO A 34 -1.80 3.66 -21.06
C PRO A 34 -0.45 4.02 -20.43
N MET A 35 -0.01 5.28 -20.56
CA MET A 35 1.22 5.76 -19.91
C MET A 35 1.11 5.68 -18.39
N VAL A 36 0.03 6.22 -17.82
CA VAL A 36 -0.19 6.18 -16.36
C VAL A 36 -0.34 4.74 -15.89
N ALA A 37 -1.09 3.90 -16.61
CA ALA A 37 -1.23 2.48 -16.27
C ALA A 37 0.14 1.74 -16.27
N GLY A 38 0.98 1.99 -17.27
CA GLY A 38 2.33 1.41 -17.36
C GLY A 38 3.25 1.85 -16.22
N GLU A 39 3.27 3.15 -15.92
CA GLU A 39 4.05 3.69 -14.80
C GLU A 39 3.59 3.13 -13.46
N MET A 40 2.28 2.98 -13.25
CA MET A 40 1.76 2.38 -12.02
C MET A 40 2.22 0.92 -11.87
N MET A 41 2.22 0.13 -12.94
CA MET A 41 2.65 -1.27 -12.89
C MET A 41 4.15 -1.42 -12.61
N ILE A 42 4.98 -0.58 -13.22
CA ILE A 42 6.45 -0.70 -13.12
C ILE A 42 6.96 -0.03 -11.84
N ALA A 43 6.53 1.20 -11.56
CA ALA A 43 7.07 2.01 -10.48
C ALA A 43 6.17 2.02 -9.22
N GLY A 44 4.87 1.79 -9.38
CA GLY A 44 3.93 1.84 -8.25
C GLY A 44 3.75 0.50 -7.53
N TRP A 45 3.46 -0.58 -8.26
CA TRP A 45 3.15 -1.88 -7.66
C TRP A 45 4.28 -2.40 -6.75
N PRO A 46 5.57 -2.40 -7.17
CA PRO A 46 6.64 -2.94 -6.33
C PRO A 46 6.75 -2.27 -4.95
N PRO A 47 6.88 -0.93 -4.81
CA PRO A 47 6.97 -0.31 -3.48
C PRO A 47 5.70 -0.50 -2.66
N TYR A 48 4.52 -0.58 -3.30
CA TYR A 48 3.29 -0.88 -2.58
C TYR A 48 3.28 -2.28 -1.95
N PHE A 49 3.77 -3.30 -2.65
CA PHE A 49 3.87 -4.65 -2.07
C PHE A 49 4.99 -4.74 -1.02
N ILE A 50 6.16 -4.19 -1.33
CA ILE A 50 7.37 -4.31 -0.49
C ILE A 50 7.24 -3.49 0.80
N LEU A 51 6.75 -2.26 0.71
CA LEU A 51 6.66 -1.34 1.85
C LEU A 51 5.23 -1.28 2.40
N GLY A 52 4.24 -1.15 1.52
CA GLY A 52 2.82 -1.06 1.91
C GLY A 52 2.28 -2.36 2.52
N GLY A 53 2.62 -3.51 1.96
CA GLY A 53 2.18 -4.82 2.47
C GLY A 53 2.52 -5.03 3.96
N PRO A 54 3.80 -5.00 4.36
CA PRO A 54 4.19 -5.13 5.76
C PRO A 54 3.58 -4.03 6.65
N ALA A 55 3.54 -2.78 6.18
CA ALA A 55 2.97 -1.66 6.93
C ALA A 55 1.46 -1.85 7.19
N PHE A 56 0.69 -2.29 6.21
CA PHE A 56 -0.74 -2.57 6.35
C PHE A 56 -0.99 -3.78 7.23
N TRP A 57 -0.19 -4.83 7.07
CA TRP A 57 -0.29 -6.03 7.90
C TRP A 57 -0.10 -5.70 9.38
N TYR A 58 0.98 -4.98 9.70
CA TYR A 58 1.26 -4.50 11.05
C TYR A 58 0.13 -3.61 11.58
N THR A 59 -0.29 -2.64 10.77
CA THR A 59 -1.32 -1.66 11.13
C THR A 59 -2.66 -2.33 11.45
N LEU A 60 -3.10 -3.26 10.60
CA LEU A 60 -4.35 -3.99 10.81
C LEU A 60 -4.33 -4.83 12.09
N ARG A 61 -3.20 -5.49 12.39
CA ARG A 61 -3.05 -6.32 13.58
C ARG A 61 -3.01 -5.52 14.87
N ARG A 62 -2.40 -4.32 14.83
CA ARG A 62 -2.21 -3.47 16.02
C ARG A 62 -3.39 -2.54 16.30
N PHE A 63 -3.93 -1.91 15.26
CA PHE A 63 -4.92 -0.83 15.37
C PHE A 63 -6.29 -1.17 14.76
N GLY A 64 -6.40 -2.28 14.04
CA GLY A 64 -7.64 -2.71 13.39
C GLY A 64 -7.91 -1.99 12.06
N PRO A 65 -9.06 -2.26 11.41
CA PRO A 65 -9.40 -1.76 10.08
C PRO A 65 -9.90 -0.30 10.10
N SER A 66 -8.99 0.65 10.27
CA SER A 66 -9.28 2.10 10.31
C SER A 66 -8.59 2.86 9.17
N TYR A 67 -9.34 3.73 8.50
CA TYR A 67 -8.85 4.53 7.37
C TYR A 67 -7.70 5.45 7.79
N ARG A 68 -7.78 6.04 8.99
CA ARG A 68 -6.74 6.92 9.52
C ARG A 68 -5.39 6.21 9.60
N TYR A 69 -5.35 5.03 10.19
CA TYR A 69 -4.07 4.31 10.38
C TYR A 69 -3.54 3.74 9.08
N ILE A 70 -4.40 3.28 8.16
CA ILE A 70 -3.97 2.82 6.83
C ILE A 70 -3.46 3.98 5.97
N ALA A 71 -4.08 5.16 6.04
CA ALA A 71 -3.58 6.35 5.37
C ALA A 71 -2.18 6.73 5.89
N LEU A 72 -2.00 6.75 7.22
CA LEU A 72 -0.68 6.98 7.83
C LEU A 72 0.35 5.93 7.41
N ALA A 73 -0.04 4.65 7.38
CA ALA A 73 0.83 3.56 6.91
C ALA A 73 1.21 3.71 5.43
N SER A 74 0.29 4.19 4.59
CA SER A 74 0.52 4.44 3.17
C SER A 74 1.49 5.61 2.96
N LEU A 75 1.28 6.70 3.70
CA LEU A 75 2.18 7.85 3.70
C LEU A 75 3.57 7.49 4.22
N PHE A 76 3.66 6.65 5.24
CA PHE A 76 4.94 6.17 5.75
C PHE A 76 5.66 5.29 4.71
N ALA A 77 4.95 4.38 4.06
CA ALA A 77 5.50 3.50 3.04
C ALA A 77 6.07 4.27 1.83
N VAL A 78 5.45 5.39 1.44
CA VAL A 78 5.99 6.26 0.38
C VAL A 78 7.03 7.24 0.93
N GLY A 79 6.82 7.78 2.13
CA GLY A 79 7.65 8.80 2.75
C GLY A 79 9.05 8.32 3.13
N ILE A 80 9.29 7.01 3.20
CA ILE A 80 10.64 6.47 3.39
C ILE A 80 11.51 6.61 2.13
N ILE A 81 10.90 6.63 0.95
CA ILE A 81 11.59 6.73 -0.35
C ILE A 81 12.39 8.05 -0.47
N PRO A 82 11.82 9.25 -0.22
CA PRO A 82 12.59 10.49 -0.29
C PRO A 82 13.70 10.57 0.77
N VAL A 83 13.51 9.94 1.94
CA VAL A 83 14.57 9.88 2.97
C VAL A 83 15.76 9.06 2.47
N ILE A 84 15.49 7.90 1.87
CA ILE A 84 16.52 7.06 1.24
C ILE A 84 17.19 7.79 0.07
N ALA A 85 16.40 8.48 -0.77
CA ALA A 85 16.90 9.24 -1.89
C ALA A 85 17.81 10.40 -1.45
N CYS A 86 17.43 11.14 -0.41
CA CYS A 86 18.28 12.17 0.18
C CYS A 86 19.59 11.57 0.68
N ALA A 87 19.55 10.46 1.43
CA ALA A 87 20.76 9.80 1.92
C ALA A 87 21.66 9.33 0.76
N ALA A 88 21.08 8.73 -0.28
CA ALA A 88 21.82 8.29 -1.46
C ALA A 88 22.47 9.47 -2.22
N TYR A 89 21.76 10.60 -2.34
CA TYR A 89 22.28 11.81 -2.97
C TYR A 89 23.44 12.41 -2.18
N PHE A 90 23.31 12.53 -0.85
CA PHE A 90 24.39 13.03 0.03
C PHE A 90 25.62 12.11 0.03
N LEU A 91 25.42 10.81 -0.16
CA LEU A 91 26.52 9.83 -0.30
C LEU A 91 27.06 9.76 -1.74
N SER A 92 26.60 10.62 -2.65
CA SER A 92 26.99 10.66 -4.07
C SER A 92 26.76 9.31 -4.79
N LEU A 93 25.79 8.52 -4.34
CA LEU A 93 25.40 7.25 -4.97
C LEU A 93 24.47 7.46 -6.17
N ILE A 94 23.82 8.63 -6.26
CA ILE A 94 22.93 9.02 -7.35
C ILE A 94 23.25 10.46 -7.79
N ASP A 95 22.97 10.79 -9.04
CA ASP A 95 23.11 12.14 -9.59
C ASP A 95 21.90 13.03 -9.29
N SER A 96 22.01 14.32 -9.61
CA SER A 96 20.93 15.30 -9.39
C SER A 96 19.67 14.96 -10.19
N ASN A 97 19.83 14.46 -11.41
CA ASN A 97 18.71 14.11 -12.28
C ASN A 97 17.90 12.94 -11.71
N ALA A 98 18.57 11.87 -11.23
CA ALA A 98 17.90 10.76 -10.57
C ALA A 98 17.21 11.20 -9.27
N PHE A 99 17.84 12.09 -8.49
CA PHE A 99 17.25 12.62 -7.27
C PHE A 99 15.97 13.42 -7.53
N GLU A 100 15.98 14.33 -8.52
CA GLU A 100 14.80 15.09 -8.93
C GLU A 100 13.67 14.19 -9.45
N LEU A 101 14.01 13.18 -10.24
CA LEU A 101 13.03 12.20 -10.74
C LEU A 101 12.37 11.41 -9.59
N ILE A 102 13.15 11.01 -8.59
CA ILE A 102 12.61 10.33 -7.40
C ILE A 102 11.69 11.26 -6.61
N LEU A 103 12.06 12.53 -6.40
CA LEU A 103 11.23 13.52 -5.71
C LEU A 103 9.89 13.76 -6.44
N ALA A 104 9.94 13.91 -7.76
CA ALA A 104 8.75 14.05 -8.59
C ALA A 104 7.85 12.81 -8.49
N GLY A 105 8.45 11.61 -8.60
CA GLY A 105 7.76 10.33 -8.47
C GLY A 105 7.12 10.12 -7.09
N VAL A 106 7.79 10.53 -6.01
CA VAL A 106 7.27 10.46 -4.63
C VAL A 106 6.07 11.37 -4.43
N THR A 107 6.09 12.57 -5.01
CA THR A 107 4.98 13.54 -4.88
C THR A 107 3.71 12.98 -5.50
N PHE A 108 3.80 12.44 -6.72
CA PHE A 108 2.68 11.78 -7.37
C PHE A 108 2.30 10.46 -6.68
N GLY A 109 3.30 9.66 -6.33
CA GLY A 109 3.15 8.37 -5.66
C GLY A 109 2.49 8.48 -4.28
N GLY A 110 2.67 9.59 -3.56
CA GLY A 110 2.03 9.84 -2.27
C GLY A 110 0.50 9.91 -2.38
N VAL A 111 -0.01 10.62 -3.40
CA VAL A 111 -1.45 10.72 -3.67
C VAL A 111 -2.00 9.34 -4.05
N VAL A 112 -1.31 8.63 -4.95
CA VAL A 112 -1.71 7.29 -5.38
C VAL A 112 -1.71 6.30 -4.21
N ALA A 113 -0.71 6.34 -3.34
CA ALA A 113 -0.60 5.45 -2.20
C ALA A 113 -1.74 5.65 -1.20
N LEU A 114 -2.21 6.89 -0.98
CA LEU A 114 -3.40 7.14 -0.18
C LEU A 114 -4.65 6.50 -0.82
N ILE A 115 -4.81 6.67 -2.14
CA ILE A 115 -5.91 6.06 -2.89
C ILE A 115 -5.87 4.53 -2.77
N TRP A 116 -4.69 3.92 -2.96
CA TRP A 116 -4.51 2.48 -2.82
C TRP A 116 -4.73 1.99 -1.39
N GLY A 117 -4.28 2.73 -0.38
CA GLY A 117 -4.55 2.42 1.03
C GLY A 117 -6.06 2.42 1.34
N CYS A 118 -6.79 3.41 0.81
CA CYS A 118 -8.24 3.49 0.94
C CYS A 118 -8.95 2.31 0.23
N PHE A 119 -8.56 2.00 -1.02
CA PHE A 119 -9.10 0.86 -1.76
C PHE A 119 -8.79 -0.46 -1.06
N PHE A 120 -7.55 -0.64 -0.60
CA PHE A 120 -7.13 -1.79 0.18
C PHE A 120 -8.03 -1.99 1.39
N LEU A 121 -8.25 -0.94 2.20
CA LEU A 121 -9.05 -1.08 3.41
C LEU A 121 -10.52 -1.37 3.08
N PHE A 122 -11.06 -0.72 2.04
CA PHE A 122 -12.42 -0.96 1.55
C PHE A 122 -12.60 -2.44 1.16
N LEU A 123 -11.70 -2.96 0.33
CA LEU A 123 -11.69 -4.35 -0.12
C LEU A 123 -11.47 -5.33 1.04
N TYR A 124 -10.53 -5.03 1.94
CA TYR A 124 -10.26 -5.85 3.12
C TYR A 124 -11.50 -5.98 4.01
N LYS A 125 -12.20 -4.87 4.29
CA LYS A 125 -13.47 -4.89 5.06
C LYS A 125 -14.55 -5.70 4.34
N ARG A 126 -14.60 -5.65 3.02
CA ARG A 126 -15.56 -6.43 2.21
C ARG A 126 -15.24 -7.92 2.24
N PHE A 127 -14.00 -8.32 1.95
CA PHE A 127 -13.56 -9.71 1.96
C PHE A 127 -13.64 -10.32 3.35
N ARG A 128 -13.24 -9.59 4.39
CA ARG A 128 -13.34 -10.04 5.78
C ARG A 128 -14.78 -10.38 6.17
N ARG A 129 -15.76 -9.57 5.78
CA ARG A 129 -17.19 -9.87 6.02
C ARG A 129 -17.61 -11.18 5.36
N MET A 130 -17.23 -11.41 4.11
CA MET A 130 -17.56 -12.64 3.38
C MET A 130 -16.84 -13.89 3.94
N THR A 131 -15.71 -13.72 4.63
CA THR A 131 -14.98 -14.85 5.23
C THR A 131 -15.49 -15.21 6.63
N ILE A 132 -16.13 -14.28 7.33
CA ILE A 132 -16.57 -14.46 8.73
C ILE A 132 -18.03 -14.94 8.83
N VAL A 133 -18.87 -14.72 7.82
CA VAL A 133 -20.22 -15.32 7.78
C VAL A 133 -20.06 -16.83 7.57
N PRO A 134 -20.36 -17.67 8.57
CA PRO A 134 -20.41 -19.11 8.37
C PRO A 134 -21.58 -19.41 7.44
N LYS A 135 -21.41 -20.38 6.55
CA LYS A 135 -22.53 -21.09 5.93
C LYS A 135 -23.33 -21.80 7.03
N SER A 136 -24.27 -21.10 7.65
CA SER A 136 -25.46 -21.71 8.23
C SER A 136 -26.60 -21.25 7.34
N GLU A 137 -27.32 -22.20 6.74
CA GLU A 137 -28.47 -22.02 5.81
C GLU A 137 -28.09 -21.96 4.32
N VAL A 138 -27.76 -23.13 3.74
CA VAL A 138 -28.49 -23.71 2.60
C VAL A 138 -28.51 -25.23 2.78
#